data_AF-A0A8C4TEH8-F1
#
_entry.id   AF-A0A8C4TEH8-F1
#
_cell.length_a   1.000
_cell.length_b   1.000
_cell.length_c   1.000
_cell.angle_alpha   90.00
_cell.angle_beta   90.00
_cell.angle_gamma   90.00
#
_symmetry.space_group_name_H-M   'P 1'
#
loop_
_entity.id
_entity.type
_entity.pdbx_description
1 polymer ?
#
loop_
_entity_poly.entity_id
_entity_poly.type
_entity_poly.pdbx_seq_one_letter_code
_entity_poly.pdbx_strand_id
1 'polypeptide(L)'
;LSMKNKLWQWIPRNSAWSKDDSKFGQKMLEKMGWTKGKGLGVNEQGGTEHVKVQVKNNTLGLGTANNYEDNWIAHQDDFNQLLADLNSCHSQNETEHSPKTESFSLEQKSKSSRKRVHYMKFTKGKCTRI
;
A
#
# COMPACT_ATOMS: atom_id res chain seq x y z
N LEU A 1 13.60 53.71 -23.49
CA LEU A 1 12.48 52.75 -23.63
C LEU A 1 12.89 51.44 -22.97
N SER A 2 12.50 51.22 -21.71
CA SER A 2 12.83 49.99 -20.98
C SER A 2 11.81 48.90 -21.36
N MET A 3 12.23 47.93 -22.17
CA MET A 3 11.44 46.74 -22.43
C MET A 3 11.42 45.88 -21.17
N LYS A 4 10.28 45.85 -20.51
CA LYS A 4 10.00 44.93 -19.40
C LYS A 4 9.89 43.52 -19.96
N ASN A 5 10.98 42.77 -19.88
CA ASN A 5 10.97 41.33 -20.11
C ASN A 5 10.07 40.70 -19.03
N LYS A 6 8.84 40.36 -19.41
CA LYS A 6 7.94 39.58 -18.56
C LYS A 6 8.53 38.19 -18.43
N LEU A 7 9.14 37.92 -17.28
CA LEU A 7 9.48 36.57 -16.85
C LEU A 7 8.18 35.75 -16.87
N TRP A 8 8.10 34.76 -17.76
CA TRP A 8 7.07 33.73 -17.70
C TRP A 8 7.36 32.86 -16.47
N GLN A 9 6.96 33.33 -15.29
CA GLN A 9 7.06 32.52 -14.09
C GLN A 9 6.17 31.30 -14.31
N TRP A 10 6.80 30.13 -14.33
CA TRP A 10 6.15 28.84 -14.40
C TRP A 10 5.32 28.71 -13.11
N ILE A 11 4.04 29.09 -13.16
CA ILE A 11 3.13 28.92 -12.02
C ILE A 11 2.54 27.51 -12.16
N PRO A 12 2.98 26.51 -11.37
CA PRO A 12 2.58 25.11 -11.54
C PRO A 12 1.08 24.87 -11.33
N ARG A 13 0.34 25.85 -10.82
CA ARG A 13 -1.10 25.75 -10.55
C ARG A 13 -2.01 26.63 -11.41
N ASN A 14 -1.52 27.25 -12.49
CA ASN A 14 -2.30 28.14 -13.38
C ASN A 14 -3.33 29.03 -12.63
N SER A 15 -2.97 29.52 -11.44
CA SER A 15 -3.92 30.19 -10.55
C SER A 15 -4.21 31.61 -11.00
N ALA A 16 -3.36 32.16 -11.86
CA ALA A 16 -3.54 33.50 -12.42
C ALA A 16 -4.75 33.56 -13.37
N TRP A 17 -5.07 32.46 -14.06
CA TRP A 17 -6.21 32.44 -14.98
C TRP A 17 -7.55 32.34 -14.24
N SER A 18 -7.63 31.51 -13.20
CA SER A 18 -8.87 31.29 -12.44
C SER A 18 -9.26 32.45 -11.52
N LYS A 19 -8.32 33.33 -11.18
CA LYS A 19 -8.54 34.49 -10.29
C LYS A 19 -8.78 35.81 -11.04
N ASP A 20 -8.70 35.80 -12.37
CA ASP A 20 -8.81 37.02 -13.17
C ASP A 20 -10.27 37.28 -13.60
N ASP A 21 -10.90 38.20 -12.88
CA ASP A 21 -12.30 38.60 -13.11
C ASP A 21 -12.50 39.42 -14.40
N SER A 22 -11.42 39.82 -15.08
CA SER A 22 -11.50 40.68 -16.26
C SER A 22 -11.68 39.91 -17.58
N LYS A 23 -11.59 38.58 -17.56
CA LYS A 23 -11.55 37.74 -18.76
C LYS A 23 -12.89 37.69 -19.50
N PHE A 24 -12.79 37.51 -20.82
CA PHE A 24 -13.95 37.44 -21.72
C PHE A 24 -14.99 36.40 -21.28
N GLY A 25 -14.54 35.17 -21.00
CA GLY A 25 -15.45 34.07 -20.61
C GLY A 25 -16.20 34.35 -19.31
N GLN A 26 -15.54 34.98 -18.33
CA GLN A 26 -16.17 35.33 -17.07
C GLN A 26 -17.24 36.41 -17.24
N LYS A 27 -16.92 37.50 -17.96
CA LYS A 27 -17.90 38.55 -18.28
C LYS A 27 -19.09 38.01 -19.06
N MET A 28 -18.88 37.04 -19.94
CA MET A 28 -19.96 36.39 -20.69
C MET A 28 -20.87 35.58 -19.77
N LEU A 29 -20.31 34.81 -18.83
CA LEU A 29 -21.07 34.05 -17.85
C LEU A 29 -21.89 34.96 -16.92
N GLU A 30 -21.26 36.03 -16.42
CA GLU A 30 -21.92 37.02 -15.57
C GLU A 30 -23.09 37.71 -16.28
N LYS A 31 -22.94 38.03 -17.57
CA LYS A 31 -24.04 38.57 -18.40
C LYS A 31 -25.20 37.59 -18.57
N MET A 32 -24.94 36.29 -18.49
CA MET A 32 -25.97 35.24 -18.56
C MET A 32 -26.57 34.92 -17.17
N GLY A 33 -26.22 35.68 -16.13
CA GLY A 33 -26.77 35.53 -14.78
C GLY A 33 -25.98 34.58 -13.88
N TRP A 34 -24.83 34.06 -14.33
CA TRP A 34 -23.96 33.27 -13.47
C TRP A 34 -23.15 34.15 -12.52
N THR A 35 -23.05 33.77 -11.25
CA THR A 35 -22.28 34.51 -10.24
C THR A 35 -21.07 33.72 -9.76
N LYS A 36 -19.95 34.41 -9.56
CA LYS A 36 -18.69 33.81 -9.09
C LYS A 36 -18.90 32.99 -7.82
N GLY A 37 -18.44 31.74 -7.83
CA GLY A 37 -18.53 30.81 -6.70
C GLY A 37 -19.76 29.91 -6.72
N LYS A 38 -20.72 30.13 -7.65
CA LYS A 38 -21.88 29.26 -7.80
C LYS A 38 -21.70 28.21 -8.88
N GLY A 39 -22.34 27.06 -8.68
CA GLY A 39 -22.41 26.00 -9.69
C GLY A 39 -23.24 26.41 -10.90
N LEU A 40 -23.02 25.76 -12.04
CA LEU A 40 -23.84 25.95 -13.23
C LEU A 40 -25.12 25.10 -13.17
N GLY A 41 -26.16 25.53 -13.88
CA GLY A 41 -27.45 24.83 -13.98
C GLY A 41 -28.59 25.57 -13.27
N VAL A 42 -29.82 25.13 -13.52
CA VAL A 42 -31.05 25.78 -13.02
C VAL A 42 -31.07 25.88 -11.49
N ASN A 43 -30.57 24.84 -10.80
CA ASN A 43 -30.49 24.77 -9.35
C ASN A 43 -29.04 24.89 -8.85
N GLU A 44 -28.14 25.46 -9.67
CA GLU A 44 -26.72 25.64 -9.32
C GLU A 44 -26.00 24.32 -8.98
N GLN A 45 -26.48 23.19 -9.53
CA GLN A 45 -26.04 21.84 -9.16
C GLN A 45 -24.66 21.44 -9.71
N GLY A 46 -24.10 22.22 -10.64
CA GLY A 46 -22.80 21.94 -11.23
C GLY A 46 -21.66 22.13 -10.22
N GLY A 47 -20.58 21.36 -10.38
CA GLY A 47 -19.38 21.53 -9.56
C GLY A 47 -18.79 22.93 -9.71
N THR A 48 -18.35 23.51 -8.59
CA THR A 48 -17.69 24.83 -8.54
C THR A 48 -16.23 24.76 -8.96
N GLU A 49 -15.63 23.57 -8.89
CA GLU A 49 -14.26 23.30 -9.31
C GLU A 49 -14.22 22.52 -10.63
N HIS A 50 -13.15 22.73 -11.39
CA HIS A 50 -12.86 21.95 -12.60
C HIS A 50 -12.41 20.52 -12.23
N VAL A 51 -12.64 19.58 -13.14
CA VAL A 51 -12.17 18.20 -12.99
C VAL A 51 -10.64 18.17 -13.00
N LYS A 52 -10.04 17.58 -11.97
CA LYS A 52 -8.59 17.43 -11.84
C LYS A 52 -8.16 16.09 -12.43
N VAL A 53 -7.24 16.14 -13.39
CA VAL A 53 -6.64 14.94 -13.98
C VAL A 53 -5.32 14.66 -13.27
N GLN A 54 -5.16 13.42 -12.80
CA GLN A 54 -3.88 12.95 -12.28
C GLN A 54 -3.02 12.52 -13.47
N VAL A 55 -1.85 13.13 -13.63
CA VAL A 55 -0.90 12.74 -14.69
C VAL A 55 -0.11 11.53 -14.21
N LYS A 56 -0.17 10.45 -14.98
CA LYS A 56 0.60 9.25 -14.73
C LYS A 56 1.99 9.39 -15.38
N ASN A 57 3.00 9.57 -14.55
CA ASN A 57 4.40 9.66 -15.00
C ASN A 57 5.19 8.35 -14.82
N ASN A 58 4.54 7.27 -14.37
CA ASN A 58 5.19 5.97 -14.19
C ASN A 58 4.83 4.99 -15.33
N THR A 59 5.69 3.99 -15.52
CA THR A 59 5.51 2.92 -16.52
C THR A 59 4.65 1.76 -16.01
N LEU A 60 4.17 1.86 -14.77
CA LEU A 60 3.48 0.78 -14.09
C LEU A 60 2.07 0.56 -14.69
N GLY A 61 1.44 -0.59 -14.41
CA GLY A 61 0.04 -0.85 -14.80
C GLY A 61 -0.96 0.10 -14.13
N LEU A 62 -2.23 0.05 -14.54
CA LEU A 62 -3.32 0.68 -13.78
C LEU A 62 -3.73 -0.27 -12.64
N GLY A 63 -4.04 0.25 -11.45
CA GLY A 63 -4.46 -0.55 -10.29
C GLY A 63 -3.33 -1.16 -9.45
N THR A 64 -2.08 -0.98 -9.85
CA THR A 64 -0.90 -1.32 -9.03
C THR A 64 -0.73 -0.28 -7.93
N ALA A 65 -0.94 -0.68 -6.67
CA ALA A 65 -0.69 0.19 -5.55
C ALA A 65 0.82 0.34 -5.30
N ASN A 66 1.29 1.55 -4.98
CA ASN A 66 2.67 1.86 -4.61
C ASN A 66 3.06 1.29 -3.22
N ASN A 67 2.58 0.09 -2.87
CA ASN A 67 2.77 -0.53 -1.55
C ASN A 67 4.15 -1.20 -1.43
N TYR A 68 5.14 -0.74 -2.18
CA TYR A 68 6.48 -1.31 -2.12
C TYR A 68 7.15 -1.06 -0.77
N GLU A 69 6.88 0.12 -0.16
CA GLU A 69 7.48 0.53 1.11
C GLU A 69 6.90 -0.22 2.32
N ASP A 70 5.61 -0.56 2.32
CA ASP A 70 4.96 -1.23 3.47
C ASP A 70 5.39 -2.70 3.61
N ASN A 71 5.84 -3.34 2.53
CA ASN A 71 6.31 -4.72 2.56
C ASN A 71 7.71 -4.85 3.17
N TRP A 72 8.51 -3.79 3.20
CA TRP A 72 9.87 -3.83 3.77
C TRP A 72 9.86 -3.88 5.31
N ILE A 73 8.89 -3.21 5.95
CA ILE A 73 8.80 -3.12 7.42
C ILE A 73 8.24 -4.42 8.03
N ALA A 74 7.37 -5.14 7.30
CA ALA A 74 6.69 -6.32 7.81
C ALA A 74 7.64 -7.47 8.21
N HIS A 75 8.80 -7.59 7.56
CA HIS A 75 9.73 -8.70 7.80
C HIS A 75 10.70 -8.47 8.96
N GLN A 76 10.83 -7.24 9.46
CA GLN A 76 11.78 -6.94 10.53
C GLN A 76 11.34 -7.54 11.87
N ASP A 77 10.05 -7.46 12.19
CA ASP A 77 9.49 -7.99 13.43
C ASP A 77 9.50 -9.53 13.45
N ASP A 78 9.16 -10.16 12.31
CA ASP A 78 9.24 -11.62 12.12
C ASP A 78 10.68 -12.13 12.30
N PHE A 79 11.68 -11.39 11.79
CA PHE A 79 13.08 -11.74 11.92
C PHE A 79 13.58 -11.59 13.36
N ASN A 80 13.18 -10.53 14.06
CA ASN A 80 13.51 -10.34 15.47
C ASN A 80 12.91 -11.44 16.36
N GLN A 81 11.68 -11.88 16.06
CA GLN A 81 11.03 -12.98 16.76
C GLN A 81 11.78 -14.30 16.56
N LEU A 82 12.21 -14.60 15.33
CA LEU A 82 13.02 -15.79 15.03
C LEU A 82 14.34 -15.80 15.83
N LEU A 83 15.03 -14.67 15.92
CA LEU A 83 16.27 -14.56 16.70
C LEU A 83 16.03 -14.76 18.20
N ALA A 84 14.94 -14.22 18.74
CA ALA A 84 14.56 -14.42 20.13
C ALA A 84 14.28 -15.91 20.43
N ASP A 85 13.53 -16.58 19.55
CA ASP A 85 13.23 -18.00 19.66
C ASP A 85 14.51 -18.86 19.61
N LEU A 86 15.42 -18.58 18.67
CA LEU A 86 16.70 -19.29 18.56
C LEU A 86 17.59 -19.10 19.80
N ASN A 87 17.71 -17.87 20.30
CA ASN A 87 18.46 -17.58 21.52
C ASN A 87 17.84 -18.29 22.73
N SER A 88 16.51 -18.30 22.85
CA SER A 88 15.82 -19.01 23.94
C SER A 88 16.06 -20.52 23.90
N CYS A 89 16.13 -21.13 22.71
CA CYS A 89 16.44 -22.54 22.54
C CYS A 89 17.88 -22.88 22.91
N HIS A 90 18.82 -21.95 22.73
CA HIS A 90 20.23 -22.16 23.05
C HIS A 90 20.51 -22.04 24.56
N SER A 91 19.84 -21.11 25.24
CA SER A 91 20.03 -20.88 26.69
C SER A 91 19.44 -21.97 27.60
N GLN A 92 18.55 -22.82 27.09
CA GLN A 92 17.97 -23.92 27.88
C GLN A 92 18.84 -25.20 27.94
N ASN A 93 20.05 -25.20 27.36
CA ASN A 93 20.92 -26.39 27.34
C ASN A 93 22.00 -26.44 28.43
N GLU A 94 22.10 -25.45 29.33
CA GLU A 94 23.13 -25.40 30.39
C GLU A 94 22.59 -25.77 31.78
N THR A 95 21.42 -26.39 31.89
CA THR A 95 20.96 -26.95 33.18
C THR A 95 20.08 -28.19 32.95
N GLU A 96 20.71 -29.36 33.10
CA GLU A 96 20.09 -30.65 33.46
C GLU A 96 18.77 -31.01 32.77
N HIS A 97 18.82 -31.56 31.56
CA HIS A 97 17.85 -32.59 31.15
C HIS A 97 18.36 -33.48 30.00
N SER A 98 18.57 -34.75 30.33
CA SER A 98 18.69 -35.93 29.45
C SER A 98 17.99 -35.76 28.09
N PRO A 99 18.61 -36.17 26.96
CA PRO A 99 17.96 -36.11 25.65
C PRO A 99 16.86 -37.17 25.61
N LYS A 100 15.62 -36.76 25.93
CA LYS A 100 14.45 -37.52 25.49
C LYS A 100 14.27 -37.23 24.01
N THR A 101 15.05 -37.93 23.20
CA THR A 101 14.77 -38.10 21.78
C THR A 101 13.51 -38.96 21.66
N GLU A 102 12.34 -38.38 21.96
CA GLU A 102 11.08 -39.03 21.67
C GLU A 102 10.86 -38.97 20.16
N SER A 103 11.11 -40.11 19.52
CA SER A 103 10.82 -40.35 18.12
C SER A 103 9.32 -40.24 17.87
N PHE A 104 8.83 -39.00 17.69
CA PHE A 104 7.43 -38.75 17.39
C PHE A 104 7.08 -39.44 16.07
N SER A 105 6.27 -40.49 16.15
CA SER A 105 5.73 -41.18 14.98
C SER A 105 4.91 -40.19 14.16
N LEU A 106 5.45 -39.81 12.99
CA LEU A 106 4.79 -38.94 12.02
C LEU A 106 3.39 -39.47 11.64
N GLU A 107 3.21 -40.79 11.73
CA GLU A 107 1.95 -41.48 11.47
C GLU A 107 0.88 -41.25 12.54
N GLN A 108 1.25 -40.98 13.80
CA GLN A 108 0.27 -40.67 14.85
C GLN A 108 -0.22 -39.22 14.73
N LYS A 109 0.71 -38.29 14.45
CA LYS A 109 0.40 -36.86 14.28
C LYS A 109 -0.42 -36.58 13.02
N SER A 110 -0.21 -37.35 11.94
CA SER A 110 -1.02 -37.24 10.74
C SER A 110 -2.46 -37.72 10.95
N LYS A 111 -2.70 -38.69 11.86
CA LYS A 111 -4.04 -39.23 12.14
C LYS A 111 -4.87 -38.32 13.04
N SER A 112 -4.21 -37.61 13.97
CA SER A 112 -4.90 -36.72 14.92
C SER A 112 -5.19 -35.33 14.34
N SER A 113 -4.49 -34.92 13.28
CA SER A 113 -4.65 -33.58 12.72
C SER A 113 -5.84 -33.50 11.77
N ARG A 114 -6.76 -32.57 12.07
CA ARG A 114 -7.89 -32.22 11.18
C ARG A 114 -7.50 -31.31 10.02
N LYS A 115 -6.30 -30.70 10.04
CA LYS A 115 -5.81 -29.77 9.01
C LYS A 115 -5.12 -30.46 7.83
N ARG A 116 -4.77 -31.74 7.92
CA ARG A 116 -3.97 -32.45 6.92
C ARG A 116 -4.66 -33.75 6.50
N VAL A 117 -4.73 -34.01 5.20
CA VAL A 117 -5.19 -35.30 4.67
C VAL A 117 -4.16 -36.37 5.00
N HIS A 118 -4.58 -37.41 5.73
CA HIS A 118 -3.72 -38.53 6.06
C HIS A 118 -3.55 -39.47 4.84
N TYR A 119 -2.40 -39.39 4.15
CA TYR A 119 -2.09 -40.29 3.05
C TYR A 119 -1.15 -41.43 3.50
N MET A 120 -1.71 -42.64 3.64
CA MET A 120 -1.03 -43.83 4.22
C MET A 120 0.22 -44.32 3.45
N LYS A 121 0.39 -43.95 2.18
CA LYS A 121 1.52 -44.45 1.38
C LYS A 121 2.86 -43.79 1.77
N PHE A 122 2.84 -42.62 2.41
CA PHE A 122 4.06 -41.87 2.75
C PHE A 122 4.38 -41.80 4.25
N THR A 123 3.47 -42.21 5.14
CA THR A 123 3.69 -42.13 6.60
C THR A 123 4.47 -43.33 7.15
N LYS A 124 4.53 -44.43 6.40
CA LYS A 124 5.28 -45.63 6.75
C LYS A 124 6.75 -45.47 6.32
N GLY A 125 7.47 -44.56 6.99
CA GLY A 125 8.91 -44.34 6.82
C GLY A 125 9.68 -44.76 8.06
N LYS A 126 10.75 -45.53 7.87
CA LYS A 126 11.58 -46.19 8.90
C LYS A 126 11.97 -45.21 10.02
N CYS A 127 11.62 -45.55 11.26
CA CYS A 127 12.16 -44.94 12.45
C CYS A 127 13.62 -45.40 12.60
N THR A 128 14.56 -44.61 12.10
CA THR A 128 15.99 -44.80 12.38
C THR A 128 16.21 -44.45 13.84
N ARG A 129 16.48 -45.48 14.64
CA ARG A 129 16.89 -45.39 16.04
C ARG A 129 18.29 -44.77 16.07
N ILE A 130 18.41 -43.62 16.73
CA ILE A 130 19.70 -43.11 17.22
C ILE A 130 20.01 -43.89 18.50
#